data_AF-A0A540W8B2-F1
#
_entry.id   AF-A0A540W8B2-F1
#
_cell.length_a   1.000
_cell.length_b   1.000
_cell.length_c   1.000
_cell.angle_alpha   90.00
_cell.angle_beta   90.00
_cell.angle_gamma   90.00
#
_symmetry.space_group_name_H-M   'P 1'
#
loop_
_entity.id
_entity.type
_entity.pdbx_description
1 polymer ?
#
loop_
_entity_poly.entity_id
_entity_poly.type
_entity_poly.pdbx_seq_one_letter_code
_entity_poly.pdbx_strand_id
1 'polypeptide(L)'
;MTTVHNRPRTALAAFGLLVSLGLAACSTGQQSGGPGGDTAKVTGKISMTYLQKQGDQQYFVGEAAGAKAKAAELGVDLKVVNLGSDANQTVSDVQAAIAQKSNGLIIVVPDPSVGPQVVQIAKDDKVALLTSDDQICTTGPNPANCAKSDLVPRIGFSGQQMGQQVGERAAEEFKKAGWSAADTRTISAWQQDVTVCGDRVKAAKDAFGQSVPGVQNIDVATDNTPTGAQDKVAATLTANPGVKHWVIWGCNDENVQGGITAMQNAGISADNVIGVGLGAYLACKDWGSGKPSGMKAALYINGSDVGALAVQTMYDKLRNGKDFPQEAFAKTTMVDASTWQSTGVQCS
;
A
#
# COMPACT_ATOMS: atom_id res chain seq x y z
N MET A 1 29.56 -77.41 -3.03
CA MET A 1 28.55 -76.47 -2.50
C MET A 1 27.28 -77.25 -2.24
N THR A 2 26.75 -77.11 -1.04
CA THR A 2 26.19 -78.20 -0.23
C THR A 2 24.65 -78.22 -0.25
N THR A 3 24.12 -79.41 -0.51
CA THR A 3 22.91 -80.06 0.06
C THR A 3 21.51 -79.43 -0.02
N VAL A 4 20.64 -80.25 -0.63
CA VAL A 4 19.18 -80.22 -0.75
C VAL A 4 18.46 -80.61 0.57
N HIS A 5 17.24 -80.09 0.71
CA HIS A 5 16.24 -80.26 1.78
C HIS A 5 15.83 -81.69 2.17
N ASN A 6 15.40 -81.87 3.44
CA ASN A 6 14.20 -82.65 3.77
C ASN A 6 13.53 -82.27 5.12
N ARG A 7 12.20 -82.46 5.14
CA ARG A 7 11.05 -82.22 6.09
C ARG A 7 11.26 -82.62 7.59
N PRO A 8 10.33 -82.36 8.58
CA PRO A 8 8.85 -82.24 8.51
C PRO A 8 8.12 -81.28 9.53
N ARG A 9 6.78 -81.40 9.52
CA ARG A 9 5.68 -80.71 10.21
C ARG A 9 5.74 -80.68 11.76
N THR A 10 5.21 -79.61 12.35
CA THR A 10 4.48 -79.62 13.64
C THR A 10 3.42 -78.51 13.67
N ALA A 11 2.24 -78.84 14.18
CA ALA A 11 1.09 -77.98 14.40
C ALA A 11 0.93 -77.71 15.91
N LEU A 12 0.54 -76.50 16.33
CA LEU A 12 -0.11 -76.16 17.61
C LEU A 12 -0.58 -74.69 17.48
N ALA A 13 -1.89 -74.43 17.36
CA ALA A 13 -2.88 -74.29 18.44
C ALA A 13 -2.85 -72.89 19.09
N ALA A 14 -4.01 -72.25 19.01
CA ALA A 14 -4.35 -70.91 19.47
C ALA A 14 -4.18 -70.70 20.97
N PHE A 15 -3.88 -69.47 21.38
CA PHE A 15 -4.47 -68.85 22.57
C PHE A 15 -4.39 -67.32 22.43
N GLY A 16 -5.54 -66.67 22.56
CA GLY A 16 -5.69 -65.23 22.40
C GLY A 16 -5.05 -64.44 23.55
N LEU A 17 -4.67 -63.20 23.23
CA LEU A 17 -4.64 -62.12 24.18
C LEU A 17 -5.08 -60.85 23.46
N LEU A 18 -6.27 -60.38 23.84
CA LEU A 18 -6.76 -59.03 23.57
C LEU A 18 -5.82 -58.03 24.26
N VAL A 19 -5.11 -57.23 23.47
CA VAL A 19 -4.46 -56.01 23.96
C VAL A 19 -5.09 -54.84 23.22
N SER A 20 -6.07 -54.23 23.87
CA SER A 20 -6.61 -52.92 23.54
C SER A 20 -5.54 -51.86 23.79
N LEU A 21 -4.77 -51.53 22.75
CA LEU A 21 -3.96 -50.31 22.72
C LEU A 21 -4.85 -49.13 22.36
N GLY A 22 -5.18 -48.32 23.36
CA GLY A 22 -5.69 -46.96 23.16
C GLY A 22 -4.61 -46.12 22.49
N LEU A 23 -4.78 -45.83 21.20
CA LEU A 23 -4.04 -44.77 20.54
C LEU A 23 -4.56 -43.43 21.07
N ALA A 24 -3.84 -42.88 22.05
CA ALA A 24 -3.82 -41.46 22.28
C ALA A 24 -3.25 -40.79 21.03
N ALA A 25 -4.14 -40.20 20.22
CA ALA A 25 -3.74 -39.33 19.13
C ALA A 25 -3.13 -38.06 19.74
N CYS A 26 -1.79 -38.06 19.89
CA CYS A 26 -1.04 -36.83 20.07
C CYS A 26 -1.19 -36.01 18.79
N SER A 27 -2.11 -35.05 18.85
CA SER A 27 -2.22 -33.92 17.96
C SER A 27 -0.86 -33.22 17.87
N THR A 28 -0.08 -33.53 16.83
CA THR A 28 1.00 -32.66 16.37
C THR A 28 0.38 -31.53 15.57
N GLY A 29 -0.29 -30.65 16.32
CA GLY A 29 -0.72 -29.35 15.83
C GLY A 29 0.52 -28.52 15.55
N GLN A 30 0.99 -28.55 14.32
CA GLN A 30 1.87 -27.53 13.80
C GLN A 30 1.02 -26.63 12.91
N GLN A 31 0.22 -25.82 13.58
CA GLN A 31 -0.42 -24.67 12.98
C GLN A 31 0.73 -23.72 12.67
N SER A 32 0.96 -23.48 11.38
CA SER A 32 1.83 -22.44 10.87
C SER A 32 1.32 -21.08 11.38
N GLY A 33 1.80 -20.70 12.56
CA GLY A 33 1.62 -19.35 13.08
C GLY A 33 2.33 -18.39 12.12
N GLY A 34 1.56 -17.56 11.43
CA GLY A 34 2.09 -16.35 10.80
C GLY A 34 2.75 -15.45 11.86
N PRO A 35 3.40 -14.34 11.45
CA PRO A 35 4.25 -13.54 12.32
C PRO A 35 3.56 -12.90 13.55
N GLY A 36 2.24 -13.05 13.71
CA GLY A 36 1.44 -12.53 14.82
C GLY A 36 1.49 -13.38 16.10
N GLY A 37 2.67 -13.69 16.61
CA GLY A 37 2.84 -14.39 17.90
C GLY A 37 2.28 -13.59 19.08
N ASP A 38 1.47 -14.25 19.92
CA ASP A 38 1.13 -13.93 21.32
C ASP A 38 0.92 -12.45 21.71
N THR A 39 0.22 -11.65 20.90
CA THR A 39 -0.32 -10.38 21.43
C THR A 39 -1.46 -10.67 22.39
N ALA A 40 -1.26 -10.37 23.67
CA ALA A 40 -2.29 -10.57 24.69
C ALA A 40 -3.50 -9.64 24.47
N LYS A 41 -4.70 -10.15 24.78
CA LYS A 41 -5.90 -9.31 24.80
C LYS A 41 -5.78 -8.24 25.88
N VAL A 42 -6.27 -7.04 25.57
CA VAL A 42 -6.28 -5.90 26.48
C VAL A 42 -7.68 -5.74 27.09
N THR A 43 -7.78 -5.91 28.41
CA THR A 43 -9.04 -5.75 29.16
C THR A 43 -9.26 -4.32 29.66
N GLY A 44 -8.19 -3.54 29.83
CA GLY A 44 -8.24 -2.14 30.26
C GLY A 44 -8.45 -1.14 29.12
N LYS A 45 -8.06 0.13 29.38
CA LYS A 45 -7.95 1.16 28.34
C LYS A 45 -6.86 0.74 27.35
N ILE A 46 -7.18 0.75 26.06
CA ILE A 46 -6.22 0.43 24.99
C ILE A 46 -5.44 1.70 24.65
N SER A 47 -4.12 1.59 24.58
CA SER A 47 -3.21 2.61 24.06
C SER A 47 -2.68 2.16 22.70
N MET A 48 -2.65 3.05 21.71
CA MET A 48 -2.10 2.80 20.39
C MET A 48 -1.21 3.96 19.95
N THR A 49 -0.22 3.67 19.12
CA THR A 49 0.57 4.69 18.43
C THR A 49 0.42 4.53 16.94
N TYR A 50 0.02 5.61 16.26
CA TYR A 50 0.04 5.74 14.81
C TYR A 50 1.29 6.49 14.40
N LEU A 51 2.18 5.86 13.65
CA LEU A 51 3.40 6.49 13.14
C LEU A 51 3.25 6.69 11.64
N GLN A 52 3.20 7.95 11.20
CA GLN A 52 2.95 8.28 9.79
C GLN A 52 4.10 9.06 9.18
N LYS A 53 4.49 8.69 7.96
CA LYS A 53 5.34 9.54 7.12
C LYS A 53 4.59 10.81 6.70
N GLN A 54 5.35 11.82 6.27
CA GLN A 54 4.83 12.99 5.56
C GLN A 54 3.58 13.61 6.20
N GLY A 55 3.58 13.81 7.53
CA GLY A 55 2.41 14.31 8.27
C GLY A 55 1.98 15.75 7.97
N ASP A 56 2.67 16.40 7.04
CA ASP A 56 2.34 17.68 6.42
C ASP A 56 1.65 17.53 5.04
N GLN A 57 1.70 16.34 4.43
CA GLN A 57 0.95 16.02 3.21
C GLN A 57 -0.52 15.77 3.54
N GLN A 58 -1.41 16.37 2.75
CA GLN A 58 -2.84 16.41 3.07
C GLN A 58 -3.49 15.02 3.21
N TYR A 59 -3.06 14.05 2.41
CA TYR A 59 -3.55 12.67 2.53
C TYR A 59 -3.29 12.11 3.95
N PHE A 60 -2.07 12.21 4.45
CA PHE A 60 -1.68 11.72 5.78
C PHE A 60 -2.24 12.60 6.92
N VAL A 61 -2.50 13.88 6.68
CA VAL A 61 -3.28 14.71 7.63
C VAL A 61 -4.70 14.15 7.78
N GLY A 62 -5.34 13.79 6.66
CA GLY A 62 -6.66 13.15 6.66
C GLY A 62 -6.66 11.77 7.34
N GLU A 63 -5.61 10.98 7.10
CA GLU A 63 -5.41 9.68 7.75
C GLU A 63 -5.30 9.81 9.27
N ALA A 64 -4.47 10.74 9.76
CA ALA A 64 -4.36 11.08 11.18
C ALA A 64 -5.70 11.48 11.79
N ALA A 65 -6.48 12.29 11.07
CA ALA A 65 -7.78 12.77 11.54
C ALA A 65 -8.80 11.63 11.66
N GLY A 66 -8.86 10.74 10.66
CA GLY A 66 -9.73 9.56 10.68
C GLY A 66 -9.36 8.58 11.79
N ALA A 67 -8.06 8.35 11.99
CA ALA A 67 -7.55 7.54 13.09
C ALA A 67 -7.95 8.12 14.46
N LYS A 68 -7.75 9.44 14.67
CA LYS A 68 -8.15 10.13 15.91
C LYS A 68 -9.67 10.06 16.16
N ALA A 69 -10.48 10.27 15.12
CA ALA A 69 -11.93 10.19 15.22
C ALA A 69 -12.40 8.78 15.63
N LYS A 70 -11.87 7.73 14.99
CA LYS A 70 -12.21 6.36 15.34
C LYS A 70 -11.70 5.95 16.72
N ALA A 71 -10.51 6.41 17.12
CA ALA A 71 -9.98 6.16 18.45
C ALA A 71 -10.87 6.78 19.54
N ALA A 72 -11.35 8.01 19.33
CA ALA A 72 -12.28 8.67 20.26
C ALA A 72 -13.60 7.90 20.38
N GLU A 73 -14.16 7.41 19.28
CA GLU A 73 -15.38 6.57 19.26
C GLU A 73 -15.19 5.27 20.06
N LEU A 74 -14.02 4.65 19.97
CA LEU A 74 -13.71 3.37 20.62
C LEU A 74 -13.16 3.51 22.05
N GLY A 75 -12.94 4.74 22.53
CA GLY A 75 -12.28 5.01 23.83
C GLY A 75 -10.81 4.59 23.89
N VAL A 76 -10.12 4.60 22.74
CA VAL A 76 -8.68 4.30 22.60
C VAL A 76 -7.85 5.55 22.90
N ASP A 77 -6.76 5.38 23.65
CA ASP A 77 -5.72 6.39 23.78
C ASP A 77 -4.80 6.34 22.56
N LEU A 78 -5.01 7.25 21.60
CA LEU A 78 -4.22 7.26 20.37
C LEU A 78 -3.20 8.40 20.40
N LYS A 79 -1.91 8.04 20.27
CA LYS A 79 -0.85 8.98 19.95
C LYS A 79 -0.56 8.92 18.44
N VAL A 80 -0.52 10.07 17.77
CA VAL A 80 -0.05 10.17 16.38
C VAL A 80 1.34 10.80 16.38
N VAL A 81 2.28 10.18 15.67
CA VAL A 81 3.67 10.61 15.51
C VAL A 81 3.93 10.86 14.04
N ASN A 82 4.43 12.05 13.70
CA ASN A 82 4.90 12.36 12.36
C ASN A 82 6.38 11.97 12.23
N LEU A 83 6.66 10.96 11.40
CA LEU A 83 7.99 10.47 11.07
C LEU A 83 8.70 11.35 10.03
N GLY A 84 7.97 12.23 9.34
CA GLY A 84 8.50 12.99 8.20
C GLY A 84 8.97 12.06 7.09
N SER A 85 10.24 12.20 6.71
CA SER A 85 10.89 11.39 5.67
C SER A 85 12.12 10.63 6.19
N ASP A 86 12.30 10.51 7.52
CA ASP A 86 13.51 9.96 8.14
C ASP A 86 13.32 8.51 8.60
N ALA A 87 13.99 7.59 7.90
CA ALA A 87 14.01 6.16 8.21
C ALA A 87 14.64 5.84 9.58
N ASN A 88 15.67 6.58 10.01
CA ASN A 88 16.31 6.34 11.30
C ASN A 88 15.42 6.79 12.45
N GLN A 89 14.76 7.93 12.29
CA GLN A 89 13.79 8.45 13.26
C GLN A 89 12.65 7.45 13.51
N THR A 90 12.26 6.69 12.48
CA THR A 90 11.22 5.65 12.58
C THR A 90 11.52 4.62 13.66
N VAL A 91 12.75 4.10 13.72
CA VAL A 91 13.14 3.08 14.71
C VAL A 91 13.06 3.64 16.13
N SER A 92 13.59 4.84 16.35
CA SER A 92 13.59 5.48 17.67
C SER A 92 12.16 5.80 18.14
N ASP A 93 11.26 6.24 17.26
CA ASP A 93 9.87 6.52 17.63
C ASP A 93 9.07 5.24 17.91
N VAL A 94 9.35 4.14 17.21
CA VAL A 94 8.79 2.82 17.53
C VAL A 94 9.24 2.38 18.93
N GLN A 95 10.52 2.49 19.25
CA GLN A 95 11.05 2.19 20.60
C GLN A 95 10.40 3.07 21.67
N ALA A 96 10.25 4.37 21.40
CA ALA A 96 9.61 5.31 22.31
C ALA A 96 8.12 4.97 22.54
N ALA A 97 7.40 4.57 21.50
CA ALA A 97 6.01 4.14 21.60
C ALA A 97 5.85 2.90 22.51
N ILE A 98 6.75 1.92 22.37
CA ILE A 98 6.76 0.71 23.20
C ILE A 98 7.16 1.04 24.64
N ALA A 99 8.18 1.89 24.84
CA ALA A 99 8.57 2.36 26.17
C ALA A 99 7.41 3.10 26.88
N GLN A 100 6.58 3.83 26.12
CA GLN A 100 5.35 4.48 26.57
C GLN A 100 4.15 3.52 26.71
N LYS A 101 4.38 2.21 26.64
CA LYS A 101 3.39 1.15 26.86
C LYS A 101 2.23 1.17 25.86
N SER A 102 2.50 1.55 24.62
CA SER A 102 1.55 1.34 23.52
C SER A 102 1.25 -0.15 23.36
N ASN A 103 -0.03 -0.51 23.24
CA ASN A 103 -0.45 -1.90 23.06
C ASN A 103 -0.39 -2.35 21.60
N GLY A 104 -0.45 -1.40 20.67
CA GLY A 104 -0.40 -1.66 19.24
C GLY A 104 0.21 -0.49 18.48
N LEU A 105 0.97 -0.83 17.45
CA LEU A 105 1.59 0.11 16.53
C LEU A 105 0.92 0.00 15.16
N ILE A 106 0.45 1.12 14.65
CA ILE A 106 0.04 1.28 13.26
C ILE A 106 1.09 2.16 12.59
N ILE A 107 1.63 1.74 11.45
CA ILE A 107 2.76 2.46 10.84
C ILE A 107 2.66 2.54 9.30
N VAL A 108 2.88 3.74 8.77
CA VAL A 108 3.28 3.96 7.37
C VAL A 108 4.69 4.55 7.37
N VAL A 109 5.65 3.77 6.87
CA VAL A 109 7.09 4.07 6.95
C VAL A 109 7.53 5.01 5.82
N PRO A 110 8.48 5.93 6.05
CA PRO A 110 9.06 6.74 4.98
C PRO A 110 9.93 5.93 4.02
N ASP A 111 10.53 4.83 4.50
CA ASP A 111 11.36 3.89 3.73
C ASP A 111 11.02 2.44 4.15
N PRO A 112 10.58 1.55 3.22
CA PRO A 112 10.31 0.15 3.52
C PRO A 112 11.50 -0.65 4.09
N SER A 113 12.74 -0.19 3.89
CA SER A 113 13.96 -0.87 4.32
C SER A 113 14.07 -1.04 5.84
N VAL A 114 13.38 -0.21 6.61
CA VAL A 114 13.31 -0.29 8.08
C VAL A 114 12.48 -1.47 8.59
N GLY A 115 11.72 -2.11 7.69
CA GLY A 115 10.75 -3.16 7.98
C GLY A 115 11.24 -4.24 8.96
N PRO A 116 12.34 -4.94 8.66
CA PRO A 116 12.85 -6.01 9.52
C PRO A 116 13.14 -5.55 10.95
N GLN A 117 13.70 -4.33 11.11
CA GLN A 117 14.04 -3.79 12.42
C GLN A 117 12.78 -3.41 13.21
N VAL A 118 11.79 -2.76 12.56
CA VAL A 118 10.50 -2.42 13.20
C VAL A 118 9.77 -3.69 13.63
N VAL A 119 9.73 -4.71 12.79
CA VAL A 119 9.11 -6.01 13.08
C VAL A 119 9.78 -6.68 14.28
N GLN A 120 11.12 -6.72 14.29
CA GLN A 120 11.87 -7.35 15.37
C GLN A 120 11.61 -6.68 16.72
N ILE A 121 11.64 -5.34 16.75
CA ILE A 121 11.36 -4.55 17.96
C ILE A 121 9.93 -4.82 18.48
N ALA A 122 8.92 -4.76 17.60
CA ALA A 122 7.54 -5.03 18.01
C ALA A 122 7.36 -6.47 18.54
N LYS A 123 8.02 -7.44 17.92
CA LYS A 123 7.98 -8.85 18.32
C LYS A 123 8.62 -9.09 19.68
N ASP A 124 9.78 -8.50 19.95
CA ASP A 124 10.52 -8.68 21.20
C ASP A 124 9.72 -8.17 22.41
N ASP A 125 8.96 -7.09 22.23
CA ASP A 125 8.08 -6.51 23.24
C ASP A 125 6.62 -7.00 23.18
N LYS A 126 6.32 -7.95 22.27
CA LYS A 126 4.97 -8.53 22.07
C LYS A 126 3.87 -7.50 21.79
N VAL A 127 4.21 -6.45 21.05
CA VAL A 127 3.30 -5.39 20.63
C VAL A 127 2.74 -5.70 19.25
N ALA A 128 1.42 -5.58 19.07
CA ALA A 128 0.81 -5.81 17.76
C ALA A 128 1.30 -4.76 16.75
N LEU A 129 1.62 -5.20 15.53
CA LEU A 129 2.10 -4.35 14.45
C LEU A 129 1.19 -4.50 13.22
N LEU A 130 0.73 -3.37 12.71
CA LEU A 130 -0.07 -3.26 11.49
C LEU A 130 0.53 -2.17 10.61
N THR A 131 0.66 -2.39 9.31
CA THR A 131 1.03 -1.31 8.40
C THR A 131 -0.19 -0.60 7.83
N SER A 132 -0.07 0.70 7.56
CA SER A 132 -0.98 1.42 6.68
C SER A 132 -0.25 1.85 5.41
N ASP A 133 -0.97 1.87 4.29
CA ASP A 133 -0.55 2.29 2.95
C ASP A 133 0.65 1.57 2.34
N ASP A 134 1.84 1.75 2.91
CA ASP A 134 3.08 1.15 2.44
C ASP A 134 3.32 -0.21 3.09
N GLN A 135 3.95 -1.10 2.34
CA GLN A 135 4.24 -2.44 2.79
C GLN A 135 5.66 -2.56 3.35
N ILE A 136 5.85 -3.41 4.36
CA ILE A 136 7.16 -3.79 4.88
C ILE A 136 7.30 -5.32 4.89
N CYS A 137 8.54 -5.79 4.78
CA CYS A 137 8.86 -7.20 4.88
C CYS A 137 9.50 -7.50 6.24
N THR A 138 9.17 -8.67 6.79
CA THR A 138 9.73 -9.13 8.06
C THR A 138 11.18 -9.60 7.94
N THR A 139 11.60 -10.08 6.75
CA THR A 139 12.88 -10.77 6.53
C THR A 139 13.91 -9.98 5.71
N GLY A 140 13.50 -8.88 5.04
CA GLY A 140 14.41 -8.11 4.19
C GLY A 140 13.97 -6.67 3.93
N PRO A 141 14.84 -5.84 3.35
CA PRO A 141 14.59 -4.42 3.17
C PRO A 141 13.67 -4.08 2.00
N ASN A 142 13.44 -5.03 1.08
CA ASN A 142 12.61 -4.81 -0.11
C ASN A 142 11.36 -5.71 -0.07
N PRO A 143 10.17 -5.13 0.17
CA PRO A 143 8.93 -5.89 0.21
C PRO A 143 8.57 -6.59 -1.11
N ALA A 144 9.08 -6.13 -2.26
CA ALA A 144 8.79 -6.75 -3.55
C ALA A 144 9.40 -8.17 -3.67
N ASN A 145 10.47 -8.44 -2.93
CA ASN A 145 11.14 -9.74 -2.92
C ASN A 145 10.67 -10.64 -1.77
N CYS A 146 9.72 -10.16 -0.97
CA CYS A 146 9.26 -10.84 0.23
C CYS A 146 8.25 -11.94 -0.12
N ALA A 147 8.33 -13.08 0.54
CA ALA A 147 7.24 -14.06 0.48
C ALA A 147 5.97 -13.43 1.06
N LYS A 148 4.79 -13.78 0.51
CA LYS A 148 3.52 -13.24 1.01
C LYS A 148 3.29 -13.49 2.50
N SER A 149 3.80 -14.61 3.02
CA SER A 149 3.78 -14.97 4.46
C SER A 149 4.63 -14.05 5.33
N ASP A 150 5.61 -13.40 4.74
CA ASP A 150 6.63 -12.60 5.41
C ASP A 150 6.32 -11.11 5.29
N LEU A 151 5.23 -10.74 4.61
CA LEU A 151 4.68 -9.39 4.57
C LEU A 151 3.85 -9.12 5.82
N VAL A 152 4.01 -7.93 6.39
CA VAL A 152 3.20 -7.49 7.53
C VAL A 152 1.75 -7.23 7.05
N PRO A 153 0.72 -7.57 7.84
CA PRO A 153 -0.66 -7.21 7.52
C PRO A 153 -0.82 -5.71 7.27
N ARG A 154 -1.57 -5.34 6.23
CA ARG A 154 -1.66 -3.97 5.73
C ARG A 154 -3.09 -3.47 5.53
N ILE A 155 -3.33 -2.22 5.92
CA ILE A 155 -4.55 -1.48 5.60
C ILE A 155 -4.23 -0.39 4.58
N GLY A 156 -5.09 -0.14 3.61
CA GLY A 156 -4.90 0.99 2.70
C GLY A 156 -5.69 0.80 1.43
N PHE A 157 -5.00 0.73 0.30
CA PHE A 157 -5.60 0.51 -1.00
C PHE A 157 -4.87 -0.57 -1.80
N SER A 158 -5.57 -1.17 -2.76
CA SER A 158 -4.97 -2.06 -3.76
C SER A 158 -4.28 -1.23 -4.84
N GLY A 159 -2.95 -1.30 -4.90
CA GLY A 159 -2.18 -0.61 -5.94
C GLY A 159 -2.61 -1.03 -7.34
N GLN A 160 -2.82 -2.33 -7.55
CA GLN A 160 -3.29 -2.90 -8.81
C GLN A 160 -4.67 -2.35 -9.23
N GLN A 161 -5.66 -2.38 -8.33
CA GLN A 161 -7.01 -1.91 -8.65
C GLN A 161 -7.04 -0.41 -8.94
N MET A 162 -6.28 0.38 -8.18
CA MET A 162 -6.19 1.82 -8.40
C MET A 162 -5.50 2.13 -9.74
N GLY A 163 -4.37 1.48 -9.99
CA GLY A 163 -3.63 1.66 -11.24
C GLY A 163 -4.47 1.28 -12.45
N GLN A 164 -5.21 0.18 -12.40
CA GLN A 164 -6.11 -0.23 -13.46
C GLN A 164 -7.14 0.89 -13.78
N GLN A 165 -7.83 1.42 -12.77
CA GLN A 165 -8.80 2.50 -12.95
C GLN A 165 -8.16 3.77 -13.53
N VAL A 166 -6.95 4.11 -13.08
CA VAL A 166 -6.19 5.27 -13.59
C VAL A 166 -5.82 5.08 -15.06
N GLY A 167 -5.32 3.91 -15.45
CA GLY A 167 -4.96 3.61 -16.84
C GLY A 167 -6.16 3.55 -17.78
N GLU A 168 -7.28 2.96 -17.32
CA GLU A 168 -8.55 2.95 -18.04
C GLU A 168 -9.06 4.38 -18.29
N ARG A 169 -9.10 5.21 -17.25
CA ARG A 169 -9.51 6.61 -17.39
C ARG A 169 -8.58 7.41 -18.29
N ALA A 170 -7.26 7.20 -18.19
CA ALA A 170 -6.30 7.85 -19.08
C ALA A 170 -6.53 7.47 -20.56
N ALA A 171 -6.88 6.21 -20.83
CA ALA A 171 -7.21 5.75 -22.17
C ALA A 171 -8.52 6.35 -22.70
N GLU A 172 -9.53 6.52 -21.83
CA GLU A 172 -10.78 7.20 -22.18
C GLU A 172 -10.54 8.65 -22.59
N GLU A 173 -9.78 9.41 -21.79
CA GLU A 173 -9.44 10.80 -22.11
C GLU A 173 -8.59 10.90 -23.38
N PHE A 174 -7.66 9.96 -23.59
CA PHE A 174 -6.85 9.92 -24.82
C PHE A 174 -7.73 9.72 -26.07
N LYS A 175 -8.66 8.76 -26.02
CA LYS A 175 -9.59 8.49 -27.12
C LYS A 175 -10.51 9.68 -27.39
N LYS A 176 -11.01 10.32 -26.33
CA LYS A 176 -11.83 11.54 -26.42
C LYS A 176 -11.08 12.71 -27.06
N ALA A 177 -9.78 12.84 -26.80
CA ALA A 177 -8.95 13.88 -27.37
C ALA A 177 -8.62 13.64 -28.87
N GLY A 178 -8.86 12.43 -29.39
CA GLY A 178 -8.59 12.09 -30.79
C GLY A 178 -7.11 12.12 -31.15
N TRP A 179 -6.22 11.95 -30.18
CA TRP A 179 -4.77 12.01 -30.38
C TRP A 179 -4.23 10.78 -31.11
N SER A 180 -3.10 10.96 -31.78
CA SER A 180 -2.38 9.87 -32.45
C SER A 180 -1.34 9.26 -31.50
N ALA A 181 -1.14 7.94 -31.57
CA ALA A 181 -0.11 7.29 -30.76
C ALA A 181 1.32 7.73 -31.15
N ALA A 182 1.54 8.03 -32.43
CA ALA A 182 2.85 8.46 -32.95
C ALA A 182 3.31 9.80 -32.35
N ASP A 183 2.38 10.72 -32.13
CA ASP A 183 2.64 12.06 -31.59
C ASP A 183 2.61 12.12 -30.04
N THR A 184 2.34 10.99 -29.38
CA THR A 184 2.09 10.93 -27.93
C THR A 184 3.15 10.14 -27.18
N ARG A 185 3.46 10.54 -25.94
CA ARG A 185 4.15 9.71 -24.96
C ARG A 185 3.38 9.64 -23.66
N THR A 186 3.57 8.54 -22.92
CA THR A 186 3.08 8.43 -21.55
C THR A 186 4.23 8.52 -20.54
N ILE A 187 3.93 9.08 -19.36
CA ILE A 187 4.83 9.11 -18.21
C ILE A 187 4.22 8.30 -17.08
N SER A 188 5.02 7.37 -16.55
CA SER A 188 4.78 6.68 -15.28
C SER A 188 5.75 7.25 -14.24
N ALA A 189 5.28 8.03 -13.27
CA ALA A 189 6.15 8.70 -12.28
C ALA A 189 5.99 8.14 -10.86
N TRP A 190 7.07 7.63 -10.25
CA TRP A 190 7.03 7.12 -8.87
C TRP A 190 8.40 6.97 -8.20
N GLN A 191 8.39 6.88 -6.87
CA GLN A 191 9.53 6.41 -6.06
C GLN A 191 9.65 4.88 -6.12
N GLN A 192 10.78 4.38 -6.64
CA GLN A 192 10.90 3.01 -7.16
C GLN A 192 11.02 1.91 -6.10
N ASP A 193 11.36 2.25 -4.87
CA ASP A 193 11.45 1.35 -3.72
C ASP A 193 10.08 1.12 -3.04
N VAL A 194 9.07 1.94 -3.34
CA VAL A 194 7.72 1.80 -2.80
C VAL A 194 6.89 0.83 -3.65
N THR A 195 6.68 -0.38 -3.15
CA THR A 195 6.03 -1.48 -3.89
C THR A 195 4.61 -1.17 -4.36
N VAL A 196 3.79 -0.55 -3.49
CA VAL A 196 2.42 -0.16 -3.86
C VAL A 196 2.40 0.88 -4.99
N CYS A 197 3.43 1.74 -5.08
CA CYS A 197 3.60 2.65 -6.20
C CYS A 197 3.92 1.89 -7.49
N GLY A 198 4.81 0.90 -7.43
CA GLY A 198 5.13 0.01 -8.53
C GLY A 198 3.90 -0.69 -9.09
N ASP A 199 3.04 -1.22 -8.21
CA ASP A 199 1.78 -1.86 -8.59
C ASP A 199 0.83 -0.89 -9.31
N ARG A 200 0.69 0.34 -8.80
CA ARG A 200 -0.17 1.40 -9.39
C ARG A 200 0.28 1.72 -10.81
N VAL A 201 1.54 2.11 -10.98
CA VAL A 201 2.03 2.57 -12.29
C VAL A 201 2.09 1.44 -13.30
N LYS A 202 2.42 0.21 -12.87
CA LYS A 202 2.38 -0.97 -13.73
C LYS A 202 0.96 -1.25 -14.21
N ALA A 203 -0.02 -1.28 -13.30
CA ALA A 203 -1.40 -1.55 -13.68
C ALA A 203 -1.99 -0.43 -14.56
N ALA A 204 -1.62 0.83 -14.33
CA ALA A 204 -2.02 1.95 -15.19
C ALA A 204 -1.44 1.82 -16.61
N LYS A 205 -0.14 1.52 -16.71
CA LYS A 205 0.54 1.28 -17.99
C LYS A 205 -0.08 0.11 -18.75
N ASP A 206 -0.33 -1.01 -18.07
CA ASP A 206 -0.92 -2.21 -18.68
C ASP A 206 -2.35 -1.92 -19.18
N ALA A 207 -3.20 -1.30 -18.36
CA ALA A 207 -4.58 -0.97 -18.72
C ALA A 207 -4.66 0.06 -19.86
N PHE A 208 -3.82 1.10 -19.82
CA PHE A 208 -3.73 2.07 -20.90
C PHE A 208 -3.27 1.40 -22.21
N GLY A 209 -2.19 0.62 -22.17
CA GLY A 209 -1.62 -0.04 -23.35
C GLY A 209 -2.53 -1.09 -23.99
N GLN A 210 -3.38 -1.76 -23.21
CA GLN A 210 -4.43 -2.65 -23.72
C GLN A 210 -5.49 -1.87 -24.54
N SER A 211 -5.84 -0.67 -24.09
CA SER A 211 -6.84 0.18 -24.75
C SER A 211 -6.29 1.07 -25.86
N VAL A 212 -5.02 1.44 -25.78
CA VAL A 212 -4.33 2.39 -26.66
C VAL A 212 -2.93 1.84 -26.99
N PRO A 213 -2.82 0.85 -27.89
CA PRO A 213 -1.53 0.26 -28.24
C PRO A 213 -0.66 1.24 -29.02
N GLY A 214 0.66 1.08 -28.92
CA GLY A 214 1.64 1.81 -29.73
C GLY A 214 2.13 3.15 -29.16
N VAL A 215 1.59 3.62 -28.04
CA VAL A 215 2.15 4.76 -27.31
C VAL A 215 3.33 4.30 -26.48
N GLN A 216 4.48 4.95 -26.64
CA GLN A 216 5.67 4.64 -25.84
C GLN A 216 5.55 5.27 -24.44
N ASN A 217 5.79 4.46 -23.42
CA ASN A 217 5.84 4.88 -22.02
C ASN A 217 7.27 5.17 -21.56
N ILE A 218 7.40 6.20 -20.72
CA ILE A 218 8.64 6.59 -20.06
C ILE A 218 8.44 6.45 -18.54
N ASP A 219 9.29 5.63 -17.93
CA ASP A 219 9.31 5.47 -16.48
C ASP A 219 10.21 6.55 -15.86
N VAL A 220 9.68 7.31 -14.90
CA VAL A 220 10.34 8.47 -14.28
C VAL A 220 10.45 8.25 -12.78
N ALA A 221 11.68 8.10 -12.29
CA ALA A 221 11.95 7.97 -10.86
C ALA A 221 11.84 9.32 -10.15
N THR A 222 11.03 9.38 -9.09
CA THR A 222 10.77 10.59 -8.29
C THR A 222 10.90 10.29 -6.79
N ASP A 223 10.74 11.31 -5.96
CA ASP A 223 10.59 11.19 -4.50
C ASP A 223 9.11 11.26 -4.06
N ASN A 224 8.18 11.10 -5.00
CA ASN A 224 6.74 11.25 -4.82
C ASN A 224 6.26 12.62 -4.30
N THR A 225 7.10 13.66 -4.34
CA THR A 225 6.71 15.05 -4.03
C THR A 225 6.43 15.84 -5.32
N PRO A 226 5.66 16.95 -5.26
CA PRO A 226 5.40 17.77 -6.44
C PRO A 226 6.69 18.33 -7.05
N THR A 227 7.60 18.85 -6.22
CA THR A 227 8.87 19.44 -6.68
C THR A 227 9.79 18.40 -7.30
N GLY A 228 9.99 17.25 -6.63
CA GLY A 228 10.83 16.19 -7.18
C GLY A 228 10.26 15.60 -8.47
N ALA A 229 8.94 15.47 -8.58
CA ALA A 229 8.30 15.08 -9.83
C ALA A 229 8.45 16.14 -10.93
N GLN A 230 8.28 17.42 -10.61
CA GLN A 230 8.45 18.53 -11.55
C GLN A 230 9.85 18.51 -12.17
N ASP A 231 10.90 18.41 -11.35
CA ASP A 231 12.29 18.41 -11.82
C ASP A 231 12.59 17.23 -12.76
N LYS A 232 12.11 16.04 -12.39
CA LYS A 232 12.35 14.80 -13.16
C LYS A 232 11.54 14.76 -14.46
N VAL A 233 10.31 15.26 -14.44
CA VAL A 233 9.50 15.39 -15.67
C VAL A 233 10.09 16.47 -16.57
N ALA A 234 10.55 17.61 -16.07
CA ALA A 234 11.20 18.64 -16.89
C ALA A 234 12.43 18.11 -17.65
N ALA A 235 13.27 17.31 -16.98
CA ALA A 235 14.38 16.62 -17.62
C ALA A 235 13.90 15.63 -18.71
N THR A 236 12.79 14.92 -18.44
CA THR A 236 12.17 13.99 -19.39
C THR A 236 11.66 14.71 -20.65
N LEU A 237 11.01 15.87 -20.50
CA LEU A 237 10.54 16.68 -21.63
C LEU A 237 11.72 17.12 -22.51
N THR A 238 12.82 17.58 -21.89
CA THR A 238 14.04 18.00 -22.60
C THR A 238 14.66 16.85 -23.40
N ALA A 239 14.66 15.64 -22.84
CA ALA A 239 15.20 14.46 -23.49
C ALA A 239 14.32 13.90 -24.63
N ASN A 240 13.09 14.37 -24.77
CA ASN A 240 12.11 13.88 -25.75
C ASN A 240 11.55 15.04 -26.60
N PRO A 241 12.41 15.75 -27.36
CA PRO A 241 11.96 16.85 -28.21
C PRO A 241 11.02 16.32 -29.31
N GLY A 242 9.97 17.09 -29.62
CA GLY A 242 9.03 16.79 -30.72
C GLY A 242 7.80 15.96 -30.35
N VAL A 243 7.69 15.50 -29.09
CA VAL A 243 6.42 14.93 -28.59
C VAL A 243 5.37 16.04 -28.51
N LYS A 244 4.20 15.83 -29.11
CA LYS A 244 3.12 16.83 -29.14
C LYS A 244 2.17 16.69 -27.97
N HIS A 245 1.91 15.46 -27.54
CA HIS A 245 0.93 15.16 -26.51
C HIS A 245 1.51 14.30 -25.40
N TRP A 246 1.10 14.58 -24.18
CA TRP A 246 1.59 13.89 -23.00
C TRP A 246 0.42 13.33 -22.19
N VAL A 247 0.50 12.04 -21.88
CA VAL A 247 -0.34 11.40 -20.86
C VAL A 247 0.54 11.16 -19.64
N ILE A 248 0.07 11.49 -18.45
CA ILE A 248 0.83 11.30 -17.22
C ILE A 248 -0.06 10.70 -16.13
N TRP A 249 0.46 9.66 -15.50
CA TRP A 249 0.00 9.14 -14.22
C TRP A 249 1.21 8.97 -13.31
N GLY A 250 0.96 8.78 -12.03
CA GLY A 250 2.01 8.51 -11.08
C GLY A 250 1.52 7.70 -9.89
N CYS A 251 2.39 7.53 -8.90
CA CYS A 251 1.99 6.87 -7.66
C CYS A 251 0.84 7.62 -6.96
N ASN A 252 0.78 8.94 -7.10
CA ASN A 252 -0.08 9.85 -6.36
C ASN A 252 -0.33 11.16 -7.16
N ASP A 253 -1.23 12.00 -6.66
CA ASP A 253 -1.55 13.33 -7.20
C ASP A 253 -0.32 14.24 -7.35
N GLU A 254 0.65 14.13 -6.44
CA GLU A 254 1.87 14.94 -6.39
C GLU A 254 2.71 14.74 -7.64
N ASN A 255 2.91 13.49 -8.05
CA ASN A 255 3.63 13.14 -9.27
C ASN A 255 2.97 13.76 -10.51
N VAL A 256 1.64 13.67 -10.56
CA VAL A 256 0.86 14.18 -11.70
C VAL A 256 0.86 15.70 -11.71
N GLN A 257 0.65 16.35 -10.56
CA GLN A 257 0.69 17.81 -10.43
C GLN A 257 2.07 18.38 -10.77
N GLY A 258 3.15 17.76 -10.27
CA GLY A 258 4.51 18.16 -10.58
C GLY A 258 4.80 18.05 -12.07
N GLY A 259 4.38 16.95 -12.71
CA GLY A 259 4.55 16.76 -14.15
C GLY A 259 3.73 17.73 -14.99
N ILE A 260 2.47 18.02 -14.62
CA ILE A 260 1.66 19.06 -15.26
C ILE A 260 2.35 20.43 -15.14
N THR A 261 2.87 20.76 -13.96
CA THR A 261 3.59 22.01 -13.72
C THR A 261 4.85 22.11 -14.59
N ALA A 262 5.61 21.01 -14.72
CA ALA A 262 6.76 20.95 -15.63
C ALA A 262 6.37 21.18 -17.10
N MET A 263 5.26 20.58 -17.55
CA MET A 263 4.74 20.75 -18.91
C MET A 263 4.29 22.20 -19.16
N GLN A 264 3.59 22.81 -18.20
CA GLN A 264 3.20 24.22 -18.27
C GLN A 264 4.43 25.14 -18.36
N ASN A 265 5.45 24.91 -17.54
CA ASN A 265 6.71 25.68 -17.57
C ASN A 265 7.47 25.52 -18.89
N ALA A 266 7.32 24.37 -19.56
CA ALA A 266 7.86 24.12 -20.90
C ALA A 266 7.00 24.72 -22.03
N GLY A 267 5.92 25.43 -21.71
CA GLY A 267 5.02 26.04 -22.69
C GLY A 267 4.04 25.06 -23.35
N ILE A 268 3.89 23.84 -22.82
CA ILE A 268 2.92 22.85 -23.30
C ILE A 268 1.55 23.22 -22.72
N SER A 269 0.57 23.48 -23.61
CA SER A 269 -0.78 23.85 -23.21
C SER A 269 -1.55 22.69 -22.56
N ALA A 270 -2.53 23.03 -21.71
CA ALA A 270 -3.43 22.06 -21.08
C ALA A 270 -4.23 21.18 -22.07
N ASP A 271 -4.36 21.63 -23.32
CA ASP A 271 -5.00 20.87 -24.41
C ASP A 271 -4.09 19.78 -24.99
N ASN A 272 -2.82 19.74 -24.59
CA ASN A 272 -1.82 18.75 -24.99
C ASN A 272 -1.38 17.85 -23.83
N VAL A 273 -2.09 17.90 -22.70
CA VAL A 273 -1.77 17.14 -21.49
C VAL A 273 -3.01 16.42 -20.97
N ILE A 274 -2.87 15.12 -20.70
CA ILE A 274 -3.83 14.29 -19.96
C ILE A 274 -3.15 13.77 -18.70
N GLY A 275 -3.44 14.39 -17.56
CA GLY A 275 -3.07 13.91 -16.25
C GLY A 275 -4.24 13.16 -15.60
N VAL A 276 -3.97 11.98 -15.07
CA VAL A 276 -4.91 11.25 -14.20
C VAL A 276 -4.26 11.04 -12.83
N GLY A 277 -4.73 11.82 -11.86
CA GLY A 277 -4.27 11.81 -10.47
C GLY A 277 -4.73 10.60 -9.66
N LEU A 278 -4.18 10.48 -8.45
CA LEU A 278 -4.56 9.53 -7.43
C LEU A 278 -4.42 10.22 -6.07
N GLY A 279 -5.55 10.67 -5.52
CA GLY A 279 -5.62 11.59 -4.38
C GLY A 279 -6.83 12.52 -4.50
N ALA A 280 -6.98 13.15 -5.65
CA ALA A 280 -7.94 14.20 -6.00
C ALA A 280 -7.84 15.54 -5.26
N TYR A 281 -7.08 15.64 -4.17
CA TYR A 281 -7.02 16.86 -3.34
C TYR A 281 -6.15 17.97 -3.96
N LEU A 282 -5.16 17.62 -4.79
CA LEU A 282 -4.43 18.60 -5.62
C LEU A 282 -5.21 18.88 -6.91
N ALA A 283 -5.76 17.82 -7.52
CA ALA A 283 -6.54 17.93 -8.74
C ALA A 283 -7.74 18.88 -8.60
N CYS A 284 -8.41 18.87 -7.44
CA CYS A 284 -9.55 19.73 -7.22
C CYS A 284 -9.17 21.22 -7.05
N LYS A 285 -7.93 21.56 -6.68
CA LYS A 285 -7.42 22.94 -6.69
C LYS A 285 -7.32 23.46 -8.13
N ASP A 286 -6.83 22.63 -9.03
CA ASP A 286 -6.79 22.92 -10.46
C ASP A 286 -8.20 23.15 -11.02
N TRP A 287 -9.13 22.22 -10.76
CA TRP A 287 -10.52 22.33 -11.23
C TRP A 287 -11.27 23.51 -10.63
N GLY A 288 -11.07 23.77 -9.34
CA GLY A 288 -11.69 24.90 -8.62
C GLY A 288 -11.20 26.27 -9.09
N SER A 289 -10.03 26.34 -9.74
CA SER A 289 -9.50 27.61 -10.28
C SER A 289 -10.23 28.12 -11.52
N GLY A 290 -11.00 27.26 -12.21
CA GLY A 290 -11.67 27.57 -13.47
C GLY A 290 -10.74 27.73 -14.68
N LYS A 291 -9.43 27.56 -14.52
CA LYS A 291 -8.45 27.62 -15.61
C LYS A 291 -8.35 26.27 -16.32
N PRO A 292 -7.99 26.24 -17.63
CA PRO A 292 -7.66 25.00 -18.30
C PRO A 292 -6.53 24.26 -17.56
N SER A 293 -6.77 23.00 -17.18
CA SER A 293 -5.75 22.14 -16.56
C SER A 293 -5.51 20.89 -17.40
N GLY A 294 -4.25 20.43 -17.37
CA GLY A 294 -3.86 19.12 -17.86
C GLY A 294 -4.41 18.00 -16.98
N MET A 295 -4.77 18.27 -15.72
CA MET A 295 -5.39 17.32 -14.80
C MET A 295 -6.84 17.05 -15.25
N LYS A 296 -7.09 15.93 -15.92
CA LYS A 296 -8.42 15.62 -16.48
C LYS A 296 -9.30 14.84 -15.51
N ALA A 297 -8.70 14.01 -14.68
CA ALA A 297 -9.38 13.20 -13.68
C ALA A 297 -8.43 12.89 -12.53
N ALA A 298 -8.98 12.41 -11.43
CA ALA A 298 -8.19 11.82 -10.35
C ALA A 298 -8.99 10.73 -9.66
N LEU A 299 -8.30 9.66 -9.25
CA LEU A 299 -8.89 8.65 -8.39
C LEU A 299 -8.89 9.17 -6.95
N TYR A 300 -10.05 9.53 -6.43
CA TYR A 300 -10.20 9.98 -5.05
C TYR A 300 -9.95 8.83 -4.08
N ILE A 301 -9.00 9.07 -3.17
CA ILE A 301 -8.68 8.22 -2.02
C ILE A 301 -8.87 9.06 -0.76
N ASN A 302 -9.58 8.51 0.23
CA ASN A 302 -9.84 9.21 1.47
C ASN A 302 -8.96 8.66 2.60
N GLY A 303 -7.92 9.41 2.98
CA GLY A 303 -7.04 9.02 4.07
C GLY A 303 -7.80 8.78 5.38
N SER A 304 -8.86 9.54 5.66
CA SER A 304 -9.64 9.36 6.88
C SER A 304 -10.29 7.97 6.98
N ASP A 305 -10.69 7.37 5.86
CA ASP A 305 -11.24 6.02 5.85
C ASP A 305 -10.16 4.96 6.17
N VAL A 306 -8.93 5.16 5.67
CA VAL A 306 -7.78 4.30 5.97
C VAL A 306 -7.41 4.38 7.45
N GLY A 307 -7.24 5.59 7.98
CA GLY A 307 -6.90 5.79 9.39
C GLY A 307 -7.96 5.21 10.34
N ALA A 308 -9.24 5.39 10.02
CA ALA A 308 -10.34 4.79 10.79
C ALA A 308 -10.33 3.26 10.70
N LEU A 309 -10.15 2.69 9.50
CA LEU A 309 -10.09 1.24 9.30
C LEU A 309 -8.90 0.61 10.02
N ALA A 310 -7.74 1.27 10.03
CA ALA A 310 -6.55 0.79 10.71
C ALA A 310 -6.72 0.76 12.24
N VAL A 311 -7.28 1.83 12.83
CA VAL A 311 -7.58 1.86 14.27
C VAL A 311 -8.64 0.82 14.64
N GLN A 312 -9.70 0.65 13.84
CA GLN A 312 -10.69 -0.39 14.08
C GLN A 312 -10.07 -1.80 14.02
N THR A 313 -9.22 -2.05 13.04
CA THR A 313 -8.58 -3.36 12.84
C THR A 313 -7.63 -3.68 14.01
N MET A 314 -6.82 -2.71 14.43
CA MET A 314 -5.97 -2.85 15.61
C MET A 314 -6.79 -3.07 16.89
N TYR A 315 -7.87 -2.31 17.07
CA TYR A 315 -8.79 -2.47 18.19
C TYR A 315 -9.36 -3.89 18.26
N ASP A 316 -9.84 -4.43 17.13
CA ASP A 316 -10.40 -5.77 17.06
C ASP A 316 -9.37 -6.84 17.47
N LYS A 317 -8.11 -6.70 17.05
CA LYS A 317 -7.02 -7.60 17.46
C LYS A 317 -6.78 -7.51 18.97
N LEU A 318 -6.59 -6.29 19.49
CA LEU A 318 -6.24 -6.07 20.90
C LEU A 318 -7.38 -6.39 21.85
N ARG A 319 -8.63 -6.03 21.53
CA ARG A 319 -9.79 -6.27 22.40
C ARG A 319 -10.31 -7.70 22.26
N ASN A 320 -10.47 -8.17 21.02
CA ASN A 320 -11.24 -9.38 20.73
C ASN A 320 -10.34 -10.59 20.40
N GLY A 321 -9.05 -10.35 20.10
CA GLY A 321 -8.13 -11.37 19.61
C GLY A 321 -8.39 -11.79 18.16
N LYS A 322 -9.09 -10.95 17.38
CA LYS A 322 -9.36 -11.22 15.97
C LYS A 322 -8.08 -11.03 15.17
N ASP A 323 -7.69 -12.03 14.37
CA ASP A 323 -6.50 -11.91 13.53
C ASP A 323 -6.64 -10.83 12.47
N PHE A 324 -5.51 -10.21 12.13
CA PHE A 324 -5.49 -9.23 11.05
C PHE A 324 -5.78 -9.93 9.72
N PRO A 325 -6.61 -9.33 8.85
CA PRO A 325 -6.59 -9.72 7.45
C PRO A 325 -5.20 -9.39 6.87
N GLN A 326 -4.70 -10.21 5.94
CA GLN A 326 -3.42 -9.92 5.30
C GLN A 326 -3.45 -8.54 4.62
N GLU A 327 -4.57 -8.23 3.96
CA GLU A 327 -4.86 -6.91 3.42
C GLU A 327 -6.33 -6.54 3.64
N ALA A 328 -6.61 -5.27 3.89
CA ALA A 328 -7.95 -4.70 3.78
C ALA A 328 -7.90 -3.31 3.13
N PHE A 329 -8.90 -3.02 2.30
CA PHE A 329 -8.88 -1.84 1.44
C PHE A 329 -10.05 -0.89 1.68
N ALA A 330 -9.75 0.40 1.72
CA ALA A 330 -10.75 1.46 1.66
C ALA A 330 -11.27 1.64 0.23
N LYS A 331 -12.44 2.27 0.11
CA LYS A 331 -13.07 2.52 -1.20
C LYS A 331 -12.38 3.67 -1.93
N THR A 332 -12.41 3.60 -3.26
CA THR A 332 -11.93 4.67 -4.14
C THR A 332 -13.05 5.11 -5.07
N THR A 333 -12.95 6.32 -5.62
CA THR A 333 -13.94 6.83 -6.58
C THR A 333 -13.25 7.70 -7.61
N MET A 334 -13.41 7.40 -8.90
CA MET A 334 -12.90 8.28 -9.95
C MET A 334 -13.72 9.57 -9.98
N VAL A 335 -13.03 10.71 -9.97
CA VAL A 335 -13.63 12.04 -10.03
C VAL A 335 -12.97 12.89 -11.11
N ASP A 336 -13.67 13.94 -11.52
CA ASP A 336 -13.18 14.96 -12.44
C ASP A 336 -13.76 16.33 -12.07
N ALA A 337 -13.47 17.34 -12.90
CA ALA A 337 -13.93 18.71 -12.72
C ALA A 337 -15.46 18.84 -12.52
N SER A 338 -16.26 17.89 -13.00
CA SER A 338 -17.72 17.92 -12.88
C SER A 338 -18.27 17.20 -11.64
N THR A 339 -17.51 16.30 -11.02
CA THR A 339 -18.02 15.36 -10.00
C THR A 339 -17.32 15.46 -8.64
N TRP A 340 -16.19 16.17 -8.55
CA TRP A 340 -15.38 16.20 -7.31
C TRP A 340 -16.12 16.78 -6.11
N GLN A 341 -16.92 17.84 -6.29
CA GLN A 341 -17.65 18.49 -5.20
C GLN A 341 -18.71 17.58 -4.57
N SER A 342 -19.48 16.88 -5.40
CA SER A 342 -20.52 15.96 -4.92
C SER A 342 -19.98 14.70 -4.27
N THR A 343 -18.70 14.39 -4.48
CA THR A 343 -18.03 13.19 -3.94
C THR A 343 -17.33 13.45 -2.60
N GLY A 344 -17.37 14.70 -2.10
CA GLY A 344 -16.79 15.07 -0.80
C GLY A 344 -15.28 15.31 -0.83
N VAL A 345 -14.69 15.48 -2.03
CA VAL A 345 -13.27 15.84 -2.16
C VAL A 345 -13.04 17.23 -1.55
N GLN A 346 -12.00 17.34 -0.73
CA GLN A 346 -11.60 18.59 -0.08
C GLN A 346 -10.33 19.14 -0.70
N CYS A 347 -10.33 20.44 -1.06
CA CYS A 347 -9.21 21.13 -1.71
C CYS A 347 -8.35 21.93 -0.72
N SER A 348 -8.17 21.42 0.48
CA SER A 348 -7.25 21.95 1.50
C SER A 348 -5.81 21.89 1.00
#